data_AF-A0A011ACZ6-F1
#
_entry.id   AF-A0A011ACZ6-F1
#
_cell.length_a   1.000
_cell.length_b   1.000
_cell.length_c   1.000
_cell.angle_alpha   90.00
_cell.angle_beta   90.00
_cell.angle_gamma   90.00
#
_symmetry.space_group_name_H-M   'P 1'
#
loop_
_entity.id
_entity.type
_entity.pdbx_description
1 polymer ?
#
loop_
_entity_poly.entity_id
_entity_poly.type
_entity_poly.pdbx_seq_one_letter_code
_entity_poly.pdbx_strand_id
1 'polypeptide(L)'
;MSGETVDQLWNSLVDQHMDAIWGIATTAGLDLAEASVISQLTWLRMAERWTTVRALARTKDPSLHPVEQPTTQVDEWILHTARSEVDAWLRDERRRSREALFADGGVVRMAPGFQPAEPGFQPADAGGPTR
;
A
#
# COMPACT_ATOMS: atom_id res chain seq x y z
N MET A 1 -27.35 12.93 -25.63
CA MET A 1 -26.44 12.26 -24.68
C MET A 1 -25.03 12.46 -25.17
N SER A 2 -24.35 13.47 -24.62
CA SER A 2 -22.96 13.80 -24.94
C SER A 2 -22.09 12.63 -24.51
N GLY A 3 -21.38 12.02 -25.46
CA GLY A 3 -20.38 11.02 -25.16
C GLY A 3 -19.25 11.69 -24.39
N GLU A 4 -19.26 11.54 -23.08
CA GLU A 4 -18.10 11.84 -22.26
C GLU A 4 -16.97 10.98 -22.81
N THR A 5 -16.03 11.60 -23.50
CA THR A 5 -14.92 10.86 -24.12
C THR A 5 -14.15 10.19 -23.00
N VAL A 6 -13.56 9.02 -23.26
CA VAL A 6 -12.85 8.24 -22.22
C VAL A 6 -11.82 9.11 -21.47
N ASP A 7 -11.22 10.07 -22.18
CA ASP A 7 -10.26 11.03 -21.64
C ASP A 7 -10.89 12.04 -20.68
N GLN A 8 -12.17 12.40 -20.85
CA GLN A 8 -12.88 13.33 -19.96
C GLN A 8 -13.15 12.72 -18.59
N LEU A 9 -13.52 11.43 -18.52
CA LEU A 9 -13.71 10.76 -17.23
C LEU A 9 -12.40 10.66 -16.46
N TRP A 10 -11.30 10.32 -17.14
CA TRP A 10 -9.97 10.28 -16.52
C TRP A 10 -9.60 11.63 -15.92
N ASN A 11 -9.67 12.69 -16.72
CA ASN A 11 -9.33 14.05 -16.27
C ASN A 11 -10.23 14.49 -15.10
N SER A 12 -11.53 14.20 -15.17
CA SER A 12 -12.48 14.53 -14.11
C SER A 12 -12.14 13.84 -12.78
N LEU A 13 -11.78 12.55 -12.81
CA LEU A 13 -11.37 11.82 -11.61
C LEU A 13 -10.06 12.35 -11.04
N VAL A 14 -9.10 12.68 -11.90
CA VAL A 14 -7.83 13.31 -11.50
C VAL A 14 -8.09 14.65 -10.82
N ASP A 15 -8.81 15.56 -11.48
CA ASP A 15 -9.10 16.89 -10.96
C ASP A 15 -9.84 16.84 -9.61
N GLN A 16 -10.78 15.90 -9.45
CA GLN A 16 -11.55 15.75 -8.21
C GLN A 16 -10.72 15.22 -7.02
N HIS A 17 -9.73 14.35 -7.27
CA HIS A 17 -9.06 13.61 -6.19
C HIS A 17 -7.59 13.98 -6.00
N MET A 18 -6.99 14.78 -6.89
CA MET A 18 -5.58 15.18 -6.81
C MET A 18 -5.23 15.75 -5.43
N ASP A 19 -6.01 16.74 -4.96
CA ASP A 19 -5.78 17.40 -3.67
C ASP A 19 -5.98 16.45 -2.49
N ALA A 20 -6.96 15.54 -2.57
CA ALA A 20 -7.23 14.56 -1.52
C ALA A 20 -6.08 13.54 -1.38
N ILE A 21 -5.57 13.02 -2.51
CA ILE A 21 -4.41 12.12 -2.53
C ILE A 21 -3.18 12.83 -1.96
N TRP A 22 -2.96 14.08 -2.35
CA TRP A 22 -1.86 14.89 -1.83
C TRP A 22 -2.00 15.15 -0.32
N GLY A 23 -3.22 15.43 0.14
CA GLY A 23 -3.55 15.63 1.55
C GLY A 23 -3.30 14.37 2.38
N ILE A 24 -3.64 13.18 1.85
CA ILE A 24 -3.38 11.89 2.52
C ILE A 24 -1.87 11.69 2.73
N ALA A 25 -1.06 11.91 1.70
CA ALA A 25 0.39 11.75 1.79
C ALA A 25 1.03 12.76 2.76
N THR A 26 0.69 14.05 2.62
CA THR A 26 1.29 15.10 3.45
C THR A 26 0.84 15.03 4.91
N THR A 27 -0.40 14.62 5.20
CA THR A 27 -0.87 14.39 6.58
C THR A 27 -0.16 13.21 7.24
N ALA A 28 0.32 12.25 6.47
CA ALA A 28 1.16 11.15 6.95
C ALA A 28 2.62 11.56 7.21
N GLY A 29 2.97 12.84 6.98
CA GLY A 29 4.30 13.38 7.19
C GLY A 29 5.29 13.14 6.05
N LEU A 30 4.80 12.72 4.89
CA LEU A 30 5.63 12.55 3.69
C LEU A 30 6.02 13.91 3.11
N ASP A 31 7.25 14.00 2.60
CA ASP A 31 7.73 15.20 1.93
C ASP A 31 7.13 15.38 0.53
N LEU A 32 7.48 16.46 -0.15
CA LEU A 32 6.94 16.77 -1.47
C LEU A 32 7.28 15.71 -2.54
N ALA A 33 8.48 15.16 -2.51
CA ALA A 33 8.93 14.16 -3.47
C ALA A 33 8.23 12.82 -3.22
N GLU A 34 8.14 12.42 -1.95
CA GLU A 34 7.43 11.22 -1.53
C GLU A 34 5.92 11.31 -1.85
N ALA A 35 5.28 12.43 -1.54
CA ALA A 35 3.88 12.67 -1.87
C ALA A 35 3.63 12.61 -3.40
N SER A 36 4.59 13.10 -4.20
CA SER A 36 4.52 12.98 -5.66
C SER A 36 4.56 11.52 -6.11
N VAL A 37 5.43 10.69 -5.51
CA VAL A 37 5.50 9.25 -5.79
C VAL A 37 4.19 8.56 -5.44
N ILE A 38 3.61 8.84 -4.27
CA ILE A 38 2.31 8.28 -3.86
C ILE A 38 1.21 8.64 -4.86
N SER A 39 1.16 9.91 -5.29
CA SER A 39 0.19 10.37 -6.30
C SER A 39 0.36 9.61 -7.62
N GLN A 40 1.58 9.53 -8.14
CA GLN A 40 1.88 8.81 -9.38
C GLN A 40 1.54 7.32 -9.30
N LEU A 41 1.87 6.65 -8.20
CA LEU A 41 1.53 5.24 -7.98
C LEU A 41 0.02 5.02 -7.93
N THR A 42 -0.71 5.90 -7.24
CA THR A 42 -2.18 5.83 -7.17
C THR A 42 -2.79 5.91 -8.58
N TRP A 43 -2.33 6.85 -9.40
CA TRP A 43 -2.79 6.98 -10.78
C TRP A 43 -2.38 5.81 -11.67
N LEU A 44 -1.18 5.28 -11.48
CA LEU A 44 -0.72 4.08 -12.19
C LEU A 44 -1.63 2.88 -11.88
N ARG A 45 -1.97 2.66 -10.60
CA ARG A 45 -2.93 1.61 -10.20
C ARG A 45 -4.30 1.79 -10.82
N MET A 46 -4.75 3.04 -10.98
CA MET A 46 -6.01 3.35 -11.66
C MET A 46 -5.93 3.02 -13.16
N ALA A 47 -4.82 3.38 -13.81
CA ALA A 47 -4.58 3.06 -15.21
C ALA A 47 -4.55 1.54 -15.46
N GLU A 48 -3.91 0.76 -14.57
CA GLU A 48 -3.88 -0.72 -14.63
C GLU A 48 -5.29 -1.34 -14.58
N ARG A 49 -6.25 -0.66 -13.94
CA ARG A 49 -7.63 -1.14 -13.74
C ARG A 49 -8.67 -0.34 -14.53
N TRP A 50 -8.23 0.42 -15.53
CA TRP A 50 -9.06 1.43 -16.20
C TRP A 50 -10.32 0.85 -16.83
N THR A 51 -10.27 -0.37 -17.37
CA THR A 51 -11.43 -1.06 -17.94
C THR A 51 -12.53 -1.28 -16.91
N THR A 52 -12.17 -1.70 -15.69
CA THR A 52 -13.09 -1.89 -14.56
C THR A 52 -13.63 -0.56 -14.06
N VAL A 53 -12.76 0.44 -13.88
CA VAL A 53 -13.17 1.80 -13.44
C VAL A 53 -14.22 2.38 -14.38
N ARG A 54 -14.00 2.30 -15.69
CA ARG A 54 -14.98 2.75 -16.70
C ARG A 54 -16.30 1.98 -16.63
N ALA A 55 -16.25 0.68 -16.37
CA ALA A 55 -17.46 -0.12 -16.26
C ALA A 55 -18.30 0.32 -15.06
N LEU A 56 -17.66 0.50 -13.90
CA LEU A 56 -18.29 0.93 -12.66
C LEU A 56 -18.81 2.39 -12.74
N ALA A 57 -18.04 3.30 -13.34
CA ALA A 57 -18.46 4.69 -13.53
C ALA A 57 -19.67 4.84 -14.49
N ARG A 58 -19.85 3.89 -15.42
CA ARG A 58 -20.96 3.89 -16.40
C ARG A 58 -22.24 3.26 -15.89
N THR A 59 -22.19 2.48 -14.81
CA THR A 59 -23.36 1.88 -14.17
C THR A 59 -24.23 2.90 -13.43
N LYS A 60 -24.51 4.08 -14.02
CA LYS A 60 -25.49 5.08 -13.54
C LYS A 60 -26.94 4.56 -13.67
N ASP A 61 -27.24 3.37 -13.18
CA ASP A 61 -28.61 2.89 -13.05
C ASP A 61 -29.01 2.85 -11.56
N PRO A 62 -29.66 3.92 -11.05
CA PRO A 62 -30.19 3.95 -9.70
C PRO A 62 -31.21 2.85 -9.40
N SER A 63 -31.75 2.16 -10.42
CA SER A 63 -32.71 1.07 -10.25
C SER A 63 -32.06 -0.29 -9.97
N LEU A 64 -30.76 -0.45 -10.23
CA LEU A 64 -30.01 -1.69 -9.97
C LEU A 64 -29.31 -1.70 -8.60
N HIS A 65 -29.03 -0.53 -8.01
CA HIS A 65 -28.36 -0.42 -6.72
C HIS A 65 -29.00 0.71 -5.87
N PRO A 66 -29.93 0.39 -4.95
CA PRO A 66 -30.68 1.40 -4.20
C PRO A 66 -29.88 2.14 -3.12
N VAL A 67 -28.64 1.74 -2.82
CA VAL A 67 -27.99 2.10 -1.55
C VAL A 67 -26.71 2.91 -1.69
N GLU A 68 -25.92 2.78 -2.76
CA GLU A 68 -24.70 3.58 -2.98
C GLU A 68 -24.52 3.87 -4.47
N GLN A 69 -24.24 5.13 -4.82
CA GLN A 69 -24.01 5.49 -6.22
C GLN A 69 -22.71 4.86 -6.71
N PRO A 70 -22.66 4.22 -7.89
CA PRO A 70 -21.46 3.54 -8.39
C PRO A 70 -20.20 4.42 -8.49
N THR A 71 -20.36 5.75 -8.60
CA THR A 71 -19.25 6.69 -8.53
C THR A 71 -18.57 6.69 -7.16
N THR A 72 -19.31 6.53 -6.07
CA THR A 72 -18.71 6.46 -4.71
C THR A 72 -17.78 5.26 -4.56
N GLN A 73 -18.03 4.16 -5.27
CA GLN A 73 -17.11 3.01 -5.24
C GLN A 73 -15.76 3.30 -5.90
N VAL A 74 -15.75 4.08 -6.99
CA VAL A 74 -14.50 4.50 -7.65
C VAL A 74 -13.76 5.50 -6.77
N ASP A 75 -14.47 6.48 -6.23
CA ASP A 75 -13.92 7.52 -5.36
C ASP A 75 -13.29 6.90 -4.10
N GLU A 76 -14.02 6.02 -3.41
CA GLU A 76 -13.54 5.28 -2.24
C GLU A 76 -12.34 4.41 -2.57
N TRP A 77 -12.37 3.74 -3.72
CA TRP A 77 -11.24 2.92 -4.17
C TRP A 77 -9.98 3.76 -4.40
N ILE A 78 -10.09 4.93 -5.05
CA ILE A 78 -8.97 5.85 -5.26
C ILE A 78 -8.36 6.28 -3.92
N LEU A 79 -9.19 6.74 -2.98
CA LEU A 79 -8.74 7.19 -1.67
C LEU A 79 -8.14 6.05 -0.83
N HIS A 80 -8.70 4.84 -0.92
CA HIS A 80 -8.17 3.65 -0.27
C HIS A 80 -6.82 3.22 -0.86
N THR A 81 -6.67 3.28 -2.18
CA THR A 81 -5.39 3.01 -2.86
C THR A 81 -4.33 4.00 -2.40
N ALA A 82 -4.62 5.30 -2.37
CA ALA A 82 -3.66 6.29 -1.88
C ALA A 82 -3.19 6.01 -0.44
N ARG A 83 -4.11 5.68 0.48
CA ARG A 83 -3.76 5.29 1.87
C ARG A 83 -2.90 4.03 1.90
N SER A 84 -3.24 3.04 1.08
CA SER A 84 -2.49 1.77 1.02
C SER A 84 -1.06 1.97 0.50
N GLU A 85 -0.86 2.85 -0.47
CA GLU A 85 0.47 3.19 -0.99
C GLU A 85 1.28 3.96 0.07
N VAL A 86 0.67 4.89 0.82
CA VAL A 86 1.32 5.54 1.97
C VAL A 86 1.75 4.51 3.02
N ASP A 87 0.87 3.59 3.40
CA ASP A 87 1.19 2.54 4.37
C ASP A 87 2.29 1.60 3.89
N ALA A 88 2.32 1.30 2.58
CA ALA A 88 3.41 0.54 1.97
C ALA A 88 4.73 1.29 2.05
N TRP A 89 4.74 2.59 1.69
CA TRP A 89 5.91 3.45 1.77
C TRP A 89 6.47 3.52 3.19
N LEU A 90 5.63 3.82 4.17
CA LEU A 90 6.04 3.92 5.58
C LEU A 90 6.57 2.60 6.13
N ARG A 91 6.00 1.46 5.73
CA ARG A 91 6.52 0.14 6.12
C ARG A 91 7.90 -0.13 5.52
N ASP A 92 8.10 0.24 4.26
CA ASP A 92 9.39 0.05 3.59
C ASP A 92 10.47 0.99 4.15
N GLU A 93 10.13 2.25 4.42
CA GLU A 93 11.04 3.20 5.08
C GLU A 93 11.46 2.68 6.46
N ARG A 94 10.50 2.26 7.30
CA ARG A 94 10.81 1.64 8.60
C ARG A 94 11.66 0.39 8.47
N ARG A 95 11.48 -0.39 7.40
CA ARG A 95 12.32 -1.56 7.12
C ARG A 95 13.75 -1.12 6.78
N ARG A 96 13.92 -0.17 5.86
CA ARG A 96 15.22 0.39 5.46
C ARG A 96 15.95 1.04 6.63
N SER A 97 15.27 1.83 7.46
CA SER A 97 15.89 2.43 8.66
C SER A 97 16.37 1.38 9.67
N ARG A 98 15.60 0.29 9.87
CA ARG A 98 16.04 -0.82 10.73
C ARG A 98 17.26 -1.52 10.16
N GLU A 99 17.24 -1.85 8.87
CA GLU A 99 18.36 -2.51 8.18
C GLU A 99 19.63 -1.66 8.22
N ALA A 100 19.53 -0.33 8.04
CA ALA A 100 20.65 0.59 8.14
C ALA A 100 21.28 0.60 9.55
N LEU A 101 20.47 0.60 10.61
CA LEU A 101 20.94 0.51 11.99
C LEU A 101 21.77 -0.76 12.24
N PHE A 102 21.41 -1.88 11.59
CA PHE A 102 22.18 -3.13 11.70
C PHE A 102 23.44 -3.12 10.83
N ALA A 103 23.39 -2.50 9.65
CA ALA A 103 24.54 -2.40 8.75
C ALA A 103 25.68 -1.55 9.34
N ASP A 104 25.35 -0.52 10.12
CA ASP A 104 26.33 0.40 10.75
C ASP A 104 26.82 -0.06 12.14
N GLY A 105 26.60 -1.33 12.51
CA GLY A 105 27.08 -1.90 13.77
C GLY A 105 26.22 -1.58 14.99
N GLY A 106 24.91 -1.35 14.80
CA GLY A 106 23.96 -1.11 15.88
C GLY A 106 23.97 -2.21 16.95
N VAL A 107 24.24 -1.81 18.18
CA VAL A 107 24.26 -2.72 19.34
C VAL A 107 22.83 -3.02 19.79
N VAL A 108 22.36 -4.24 19.54
CA VAL A 108 21.10 -4.72 20.14
C VAL A 108 21.36 -5.02 21.61
N ARG A 109 20.73 -4.26 22.51
CA ARG A 109 20.61 -4.70 23.90
C ARG A 109 19.70 -5.92 23.93
N MET A 110 20.32 -7.09 24.11
CA MET A 110 19.60 -8.32 24.40
C MET A 110 18.70 -8.12 25.62
N ALA A 111 17.47 -8.64 25.55
CA ALA A 111 16.60 -8.72 26.71
C ALA A 111 17.32 -9.51 27.83
N PRO A 112 17.18 -9.11 29.11
CA PRO A 112 17.75 -9.87 30.21
C PRO A 112 17.28 -11.32 30.16
N GLY A 113 18.21 -12.27 30.02
CA GLY A 113 17.91 -13.71 29.91
C GLY A 113 18.03 -14.32 28.51
N PHE A 114 18.38 -13.55 27.47
CA PHE A 114 18.71 -14.14 26.17
C PHE A 114 20.05 -14.90 26.24
N GLN A 115 20.01 -16.23 26.06
CA GLN A 115 21.19 -17.05 25.84
C GLN A 115 21.28 -17.38 24.33
N PRO A 116 22.35 -16.95 23.63
CA PRO A 116 22.57 -17.40 22.26
C PRO A 116 22.75 -18.92 22.27
N ALA A 117 22.04 -19.63 21.39
CA ALA A 117 22.27 -21.05 21.18
C ALA A 117 23.71 -21.25 20.70
N GLU A 118 24.53 -21.96 21.47
CA GLU A 118 25.91 -22.21 21.08
C GLU A 118 25.97 -22.96 19.74
N PRO A 119 26.81 -22.52 18.78
CA PRO A 119 27.03 -23.22 17.54
C PRO A 119 27.93 -24.43 17.82
N GLY A 120 27.34 -25.50 18.36
CA GLY A 120 28.09 -26.69 18.76
C GLY A 120 27.28 -27.96 18.98
N PHE A 121 25.96 -27.97 18.75
CA PHE A 121 25.18 -29.20 18.93
C PHE A 121 25.34 -30.13 17.71
N GLN A 122 26.43 -30.89 17.68
CA GLN A 122 26.45 -32.18 16.98
C GLN A 122 25.49 -33.11 17.73
N PRO A 123 24.45 -33.66 17.09
CA PRO A 123 23.64 -34.69 17.73
C PRO A 123 24.55 -35.91 17.93
N ALA A 124 24.88 -36.20 19.18
CA ALA A 124 25.53 -37.45 19.55
C ALA A 124 24.61 -38.61 19.17
N ASP A 125 25.16 -39.56 18.43
CA ASP A 125 24.57 -40.87 18.14
C ASP A 125 23.96 -41.46 19.42
N ALA A 126 22.63 -41.45 19.49
CA ALA A 126 21.90 -42.20 20.50
C ALA A 126 21.84 -43.66 20.04
N GLY A 127 22.84 -44.43 20.49
CA GLY A 127 22.88 -45.89 20.40
C GLY A 127 21.54 -46.52 20.83
N GLY A 128 21.10 -47.50 20.05
CA GLY A 128 19.80 -48.14 20.21
C GLY A 128 19.67 -49.00 21.48
N PRO A 129 18.48 -49.56 21.73
CA PRO A 129 18.31 -50.61 22.70
C PRO A 129 18.26 -51.99 22.03
N THR A 130 18.99 -52.90 22.66
CA THR A 130 18.91 -54.34 22.61
C THR A 130 17.49 -54.90 22.72
N ARG A 131 17.15 -55.83 21.82
CA ARG A 131 16.52 -57.12 22.16
C ARG A 131 16.84 -58.16 21.09
#